data_AF-A0A2S8BSY6-F1
#
_entry.id   AF-A0A2S8BSY6-F1
#
_cell.length_a   1.000
_cell.length_b   1.000
_cell.length_c   1.000
_cell.angle_alpha   90.00
_cell.angle_beta   90.00
_cell.angle_gamma   90.00
#
_symmetry.space_group_name_H-M   'P 1'
#
loop_
_entity.id
_entity.type
_entity.pdbx_description
1 polymer ?
#
loop_
_entity_poly.entity_id
_entity_poly.type
_entity_poly.pdbx_seq_one_letter_code
_entity_poly.pdbx_strand_id
1 'polypeptide(L)'
;MTRRIGALQRQVLTTLHQRSDQDSYHGSDVAQLFDDGPAVVRARWRWYTIDMLGLVAHDASETARASVHRAVKTLAQRRVIDTVTAAYPYAEPFTGYLTAHGERAGHIDLAELHDLDPCWPARHGRRLWFRLPPPARRIPHDDQIAVLGRLDAHRPDEFEDFVAAVDRRRAWTTPVGHFVAWLLRGQPGQPREGSRTPTNTKVTNSTSS
;
A
#
# COMPACT_ATOMS: atom_id res chain seq x y z
N MET A 1 -10.15 -22.40 -29.03
CA MET A 1 -11.34 -21.74 -28.44
C MET A 1 -10.92 -20.87 -27.27
N THR A 2 -10.87 -19.55 -27.44
CA THR A 2 -10.57 -18.59 -26.36
C THR A 2 -11.80 -18.41 -25.48
N ARG A 3 -11.86 -19.05 -24.31
CA ARG A 3 -12.93 -18.82 -23.32
C ARG A 3 -12.92 -17.35 -22.92
N ARG A 4 -13.96 -16.60 -23.30
CA ARG A 4 -14.18 -15.19 -22.90
C ARG A 4 -13.98 -15.04 -21.39
N ILE A 5 -13.33 -13.95 -21.00
CA ILE A 5 -13.10 -13.58 -19.60
C ILE A 5 -14.46 -13.36 -18.92
N GLY A 6 -14.67 -13.98 -17.76
CA GLY A 6 -15.93 -13.86 -16.99
C GLY A 6 -16.12 -12.48 -16.34
N ALA A 7 -17.34 -12.17 -15.89
CA ALA A 7 -17.65 -10.86 -15.30
C ALA A 7 -16.75 -10.49 -14.10
N LEU A 8 -16.58 -11.42 -13.14
CA LEU A 8 -15.70 -11.21 -11.99
C LEU A 8 -14.23 -11.03 -12.39
N GLN A 9 -13.77 -11.77 -13.41
CA GLN A 9 -12.39 -11.64 -13.91
C GLN A 9 -12.18 -10.27 -14.56
N ARG A 10 -13.16 -9.76 -15.32
CA ARG A 10 -13.12 -8.39 -15.86
C ARG A 10 -13.09 -7.36 -14.73
N GLN A 11 -13.93 -7.52 -13.71
CA GLN A 11 -13.94 -6.62 -12.55
C GLN A 11 -12.59 -6.57 -11.84
N VAL A 12 -11.95 -7.73 -11.61
CA VAL A 12 -10.59 -7.80 -11.03
C VAL A 12 -9.60 -7.01 -11.87
N LEU A 13 -9.56 -7.24 -13.20
CA LEU A 13 -8.63 -6.56 -14.09
C LEU A 13 -8.90 -5.05 -14.16
N THR A 14 -10.15 -4.63 -14.31
CA THR A 14 -10.54 -3.21 -14.32
C THR A 14 -10.09 -2.52 -13.03
N THR A 15 -10.32 -3.15 -11.87
CA THR A 15 -9.95 -2.57 -10.57
C THR A 15 -8.44 -2.47 -10.41
N LEU A 16 -7.69 -3.48 -10.85
CA LEU A 16 -6.22 -3.44 -10.84
C LEU A 16 -5.67 -2.32 -11.72
N HIS A 17 -6.19 -2.15 -12.93
CA HIS A 17 -5.77 -1.08 -13.83
C HIS A 17 -6.10 0.31 -13.26
N GLN A 18 -7.31 0.49 -12.74
CA GLN A 18 -7.71 1.74 -12.08
C GLN A 18 -6.80 2.09 -10.90
N ARG A 19 -6.38 1.09 -10.11
CA ARG A 19 -5.44 1.30 -9.01
C ARG A 19 -4.02 1.60 -9.48
N SER A 20 -3.53 0.91 -10.51
CA SER A 20 -2.19 1.18 -11.05
C SER A 20 -2.06 2.60 -11.61
N ASP A 21 -3.15 3.16 -12.13
CA ASP A 21 -3.19 4.56 -12.59
C ASP A 21 -3.15 5.57 -11.44
N GLN A 22 -3.46 5.13 -10.21
CA GLN A 22 -3.49 5.93 -8.99
C GLN A 22 -2.27 5.69 -8.07
N ASP A 23 -1.34 4.82 -8.46
CA ASP A 23 -0.12 4.48 -7.71
C ASP A 23 1.02 5.50 -7.91
N SER A 24 0.68 6.79 -7.84
CA SER A 24 1.63 7.90 -7.81
C SER A 24 1.50 8.70 -6.51
N TYR A 25 2.64 9.11 -5.97
CA TYR A 25 2.75 10.04 -4.86
C TYR A 25 3.47 11.28 -5.35
N HIS A 26 2.94 12.47 -5.01
CA HIS A 26 3.66 13.69 -5.30
C HIS A 26 4.89 13.80 -4.41
N GLY A 27 6.04 14.11 -5.00
CA GLY A 27 7.30 14.21 -4.26
C GLY A 27 7.25 15.27 -3.15
N SER A 28 6.40 16.30 -3.29
CA SER A 28 6.15 17.32 -2.27
C SER A 28 5.61 16.76 -0.96
N ASP A 29 4.78 15.72 -1.02
CA ASP A 29 4.09 15.16 0.14
C ASP A 29 5.03 14.29 0.99
N VAL A 30 6.16 13.88 0.40
CA VAL A 30 7.26 13.13 1.02
C VAL A 30 8.59 13.86 0.93
N ALA A 31 8.59 15.17 0.66
CA ALA A 31 9.82 15.93 0.50
C ALA A 31 10.65 15.90 1.78
N GLN A 32 10.01 15.84 2.97
CA GLN A 32 10.75 15.67 4.22
C GLN A 32 11.48 14.33 4.36
N LEU A 33 11.11 13.32 3.57
CA LEU A 33 11.73 11.99 3.59
C LEU A 33 12.88 11.84 2.57
N PHE A 34 13.09 12.85 1.71
CA PHE A 34 14.11 12.81 0.67
C PHE A 34 14.72 14.20 0.47
N ASP A 35 16.03 14.35 0.66
CA ASP A 35 16.70 15.66 0.56
C ASP A 35 16.64 16.27 -0.86
N ASP A 36 16.70 15.42 -1.91
CA ASP A 36 16.47 15.76 -3.33
C ASP A 36 15.52 14.73 -3.97
N GLY A 37 14.33 14.59 -3.38
CA GLY A 37 13.35 13.59 -3.79
C GLY A 37 12.89 13.71 -5.25
N PRO A 38 12.59 12.59 -5.93
CA PRO A 38 12.00 12.66 -7.27
C PRO A 38 10.66 13.38 -7.19
N ALA A 39 10.37 14.25 -8.17
CA ALA A 39 9.12 15.02 -8.23
C ALA A 39 7.85 14.13 -8.14
N VAL A 40 7.97 12.85 -8.48
CA VAL A 40 6.94 11.84 -8.30
C VAL A 40 7.59 10.52 -7.85
N VAL A 41 7.12 9.97 -6.73
CA VAL A 41 7.39 8.58 -6.33
C VAL A 41 6.28 7.72 -6.91
N ARG A 42 6.61 6.56 -7.48
CA ARG A 42 5.58 5.65 -8.03
C ARG A 42 5.80 4.24 -7.50
N ALA A 43 4.69 3.58 -7.16
CA ALA A 43 4.67 2.21 -6.66
C ALA A 43 3.85 1.35 -7.64
N ARG A 44 4.28 1.31 -8.90
CA ARG A 44 3.43 0.92 -10.05
C ARG A 44 3.00 -0.56 -10.04
N TRP A 45 3.66 -1.42 -9.25
CA TRP A 45 3.52 -2.88 -9.28
C TRP A 45 3.23 -3.47 -7.90
N ARG A 46 2.33 -2.81 -7.17
CA ARG A 46 1.93 -3.19 -5.83
C ARG A 46 1.15 -4.50 -5.80
N TRP A 47 1.39 -5.28 -4.76
CA TRP A 47 0.62 -6.45 -4.40
C TRP A 47 -0.62 -6.07 -3.62
N TYR A 48 -1.76 -6.58 -4.08
CA TYR A 48 -3.05 -6.33 -3.47
C TYR A 48 -3.71 -7.64 -3.03
N THR A 49 -4.66 -7.55 -2.11
CA THR A 49 -5.66 -8.59 -1.89
C THR A 49 -7.05 -8.11 -2.33
N ILE A 50 -8.01 -9.03 -2.36
CA ILE A 50 -9.39 -8.72 -2.74
C ILE A 50 -10.06 -7.74 -1.76
N ASP A 51 -9.63 -7.74 -0.50
CA ASP A 51 -10.11 -6.81 0.53
C ASP A 51 -9.54 -5.41 0.32
N MET A 52 -8.23 -5.30 0.06
CA MET A 52 -7.58 -4.00 -0.21
C MET A 52 -8.15 -3.31 -1.45
N LEU A 53 -8.56 -4.08 -2.45
CA LEU A 53 -9.20 -3.56 -3.67
C LEU A 53 -10.70 -3.31 -3.52
N GLY A 54 -11.32 -3.66 -2.39
CA GLY A 54 -12.77 -3.55 -2.22
C GLY A 54 -13.57 -4.43 -3.19
N LEU A 55 -12.96 -5.50 -3.72
CA LEU A 55 -13.61 -6.44 -4.64
C LEU A 55 -14.64 -7.33 -3.92
N VAL A 56 -14.59 -7.35 -2.60
CA VAL A 56 -15.52 -8.04 -1.72
C VAL A 56 -15.73 -7.18 -0.48
N ALA A 57 -16.95 -7.16 0.06
CA ALA A 57 -17.21 -6.52 1.34
C ALA A 57 -16.47 -7.24 2.47
N HIS A 58 -16.07 -6.49 3.51
CA HIS A 58 -15.30 -7.04 4.63
C HIS A 58 -16.03 -8.18 5.37
N ASP A 59 -17.34 -8.04 5.50
CA ASP A 59 -18.29 -8.96 6.14
C ASP A 59 -18.90 -10.00 5.19
N ALA A 60 -18.48 -10.01 3.92
CA ALA A 60 -19.02 -10.95 2.94
C ALA A 60 -18.76 -12.41 3.34
N SER A 61 -19.68 -13.29 2.92
CA SER A 61 -19.60 -14.73 3.17
C SER A 61 -18.34 -15.36 2.56
N GLU A 62 -17.92 -16.50 3.13
CA GLU A 62 -16.80 -17.27 2.62
C GLU A 62 -17.00 -17.71 1.16
N THR A 63 -18.25 -18.01 0.77
CA THR A 63 -18.60 -18.40 -0.60
C THR A 63 -18.40 -17.26 -1.60
N ALA A 64 -18.82 -16.04 -1.25
CA ALA A 64 -18.62 -14.86 -2.10
C ALA A 64 -17.12 -14.59 -2.29
N ARG A 65 -16.38 -14.62 -1.19
CA ARG A 65 -14.92 -14.49 -1.17
C ARG A 65 -14.22 -15.55 -2.03
N ALA A 66 -14.59 -16.82 -1.85
CA ALA A 66 -14.06 -17.94 -2.61
C ALA A 66 -14.33 -17.80 -4.13
N SER A 67 -15.42 -17.13 -4.51
CA SER A 67 -15.73 -16.87 -5.92
C SER A 67 -14.77 -15.83 -6.52
N VAL A 68 -14.45 -14.75 -5.80
CA VAL A 68 -13.45 -13.77 -6.24
C VAL A 68 -12.05 -14.39 -6.26
N HIS A 69 -11.67 -15.16 -5.24
CA HIS A 69 -10.39 -15.90 -5.24
C HIS A 69 -10.28 -16.85 -6.43
N ARG A 70 -11.34 -17.56 -6.80
CA ARG A 70 -11.36 -18.41 -8.01
C ARG A 70 -11.16 -17.59 -9.28
N ALA A 71 -11.74 -16.40 -9.38
CA ALA A 71 -11.53 -15.50 -10.52
C ALA A 71 -10.06 -15.07 -10.62
N VAL A 72 -9.44 -14.65 -9.50
CA VAL A 72 -8.00 -14.30 -9.42
C VAL A 72 -7.13 -15.49 -9.83
N LYS A 73 -7.33 -16.68 -9.23
CA LYS A 73 -6.58 -17.89 -9.58
C LYS A 73 -6.71 -18.25 -11.06
N THR A 74 -7.91 -18.06 -11.65
CA THR A 74 -8.11 -18.31 -13.09
C THR A 74 -7.33 -17.33 -13.96
N LEU A 75 -7.27 -16.04 -13.58
CA LEU A 75 -6.47 -15.05 -14.29
C LEU A 75 -4.97 -15.36 -14.19
N ALA A 76 -4.50 -15.79 -13.02
CA ALA A 76 -3.11 -16.19 -12.78
C ALA A 76 -2.71 -17.43 -13.60
N GLN A 77 -3.58 -18.46 -13.65
CA GLN A 77 -3.38 -19.63 -14.51
C GLN A 77 -3.26 -19.27 -16.00
N ARG A 78 -3.94 -18.20 -16.41
CA ARG A 78 -3.85 -17.64 -17.77
C ARG A 78 -2.67 -16.69 -17.97
N ARG A 79 -1.82 -16.49 -16.95
CA ARG A 79 -0.66 -15.57 -16.95
C ARG A 79 -1.04 -14.12 -17.25
N VAL A 80 -2.26 -13.71 -16.86
CA VAL A 80 -2.71 -12.31 -17.02
C VAL A 80 -2.30 -11.46 -15.81
N ILE A 81 -2.13 -12.09 -14.65
CA ILE A 81 -1.73 -11.47 -13.38
C ILE A 81 -0.74 -12.39 -12.66
N ASP A 82 0.05 -11.83 -11.75
CA ASP A 82 0.90 -12.58 -10.83
C ASP A 82 0.16 -12.86 -9.53
N THR A 83 0.49 -13.96 -8.85
CA THR A 83 -0.09 -14.32 -7.53
C THR A 83 0.95 -14.87 -6.56
N VAL A 84 0.81 -14.54 -5.28
CA VAL A 84 1.56 -15.14 -4.16
C VAL A 84 0.57 -15.54 -3.06
N THR A 85 0.70 -16.75 -2.52
CA THR A 85 -0.25 -17.32 -1.55
C THR A 85 0.33 -17.58 -0.16
N ALA A 86 1.65 -17.69 -0.03
CA ALA A 86 2.30 -18.18 1.19
C ALA A 86 3.04 -17.07 1.96
N ALA A 87 3.77 -16.20 1.26
CA ALA A 87 4.58 -15.16 1.88
C ALA A 87 3.96 -13.77 1.70
N TYR A 88 4.22 -12.90 2.67
CA TYR A 88 4.04 -11.47 2.49
C TYR A 88 5.00 -11.03 1.37
N PRO A 89 4.51 -10.37 0.30
CA PRO A 89 5.33 -10.12 -0.88
C PRO A 89 6.39 -9.02 -0.67
N TYR A 90 6.41 -8.37 0.50
CA TYR A 90 7.37 -7.33 0.87
C TYR A 90 8.23 -7.80 2.04
N ALA A 91 8.93 -8.93 1.87
CA ALA A 91 9.78 -9.48 2.93
C ALA A 91 10.94 -8.52 3.24
N GLU A 92 11.73 -8.12 2.25
CA GLU A 92 12.79 -7.11 2.44
C GLU A 92 12.23 -5.68 2.26
N PRO A 93 12.62 -4.70 3.09
CA PRO A 93 13.52 -4.76 4.26
C PRO A 93 12.78 -5.06 5.58
N PHE A 94 11.53 -5.51 5.51
CA PHE A 94 10.67 -5.80 6.67
C PHE A 94 10.85 -7.23 7.20
N THR A 95 12.04 -7.81 7.01
CA THR A 95 12.37 -9.14 7.48
C THR A 95 12.75 -9.02 8.95
N GLY A 96 12.03 -9.75 9.80
CA GLY A 96 12.28 -9.66 11.24
C GLY A 96 13.63 -10.23 11.64
N TYR A 97 14.31 -9.54 12.54
CA TYR A 97 15.58 -9.95 13.15
C TYR A 97 15.45 -9.99 14.68
N LEU A 98 16.45 -10.59 15.34
CA LEU A 98 16.55 -10.56 16.80
C LEU A 98 17.48 -9.41 17.23
N THR A 99 17.03 -8.58 18.16
CA THR A 99 17.86 -7.54 18.79
C THR A 99 18.94 -8.18 19.67
N ALA A 100 19.90 -7.38 20.13
CA ALA A 100 20.91 -7.83 21.10
C ALA A 100 20.31 -8.36 22.41
N HIS A 101 19.04 -8.03 22.71
CA HIS A 101 18.30 -8.47 23.89
C HIS A 101 17.37 -9.66 23.61
N GLY A 102 17.43 -10.25 22.40
CA GLY A 102 16.62 -11.43 22.02
C GLY A 102 15.17 -11.10 21.64
N GLU A 103 14.82 -9.83 21.47
CA GLU A 103 13.49 -9.40 21.06
C GLU A 103 13.38 -9.42 19.54
N ARG A 104 12.21 -9.78 18.99
CA ARG A 104 12.00 -9.75 17.54
C ARG A 104 11.65 -8.33 17.10
N ALA A 105 12.50 -7.71 16.29
CA ALA A 105 12.31 -6.40 15.70
C ALA A 105 12.30 -6.48 14.17
N GLY A 106 12.13 -5.36 13.48
CA GLY A 106 12.40 -5.24 12.05
C GLY A 106 11.37 -5.79 11.09
N HIS A 107 10.27 -6.39 11.59
CA HIS A 107 9.23 -6.93 10.73
C HIS A 107 7.96 -6.09 10.71
N ILE A 108 7.28 -6.14 9.57
CA ILE A 108 5.89 -5.73 9.47
C ILE A 108 5.00 -6.94 9.71
N ASP A 109 4.26 -6.90 10.81
CA ASP A 109 3.19 -7.85 11.07
C ASP A 109 1.92 -7.45 10.30
N LEU A 110 1.31 -8.41 9.60
CA LEU A 110 0.01 -8.20 8.96
C LEU A 110 -1.11 -7.94 9.99
N ALA A 111 -0.96 -8.41 11.23
CA ALA A 111 -1.87 -8.06 12.32
C ALA A 111 -1.75 -6.57 12.70
N GLU A 112 -0.53 -6.02 12.79
CA GLU A 112 -0.31 -4.59 13.00
C GLU A 112 -0.94 -3.76 11.88
N LEU A 113 -0.72 -4.15 10.63
CA LEU A 113 -1.34 -3.46 9.49
C LEU A 113 -2.87 -3.53 9.54
N HIS A 114 -3.44 -4.64 9.98
CA HIS A 114 -4.88 -4.80 10.14
C HIS A 114 -5.46 -3.89 11.23
N ASP A 115 -4.72 -3.67 12.31
CA ASP A 115 -5.12 -2.72 13.35
C ASP A 115 -5.12 -1.26 12.84
N LEU A 116 -4.22 -0.92 11.90
CA LEU A 116 -4.21 0.39 11.24
C LEU A 116 -5.37 0.53 10.26
N ASP A 117 -5.63 -0.52 9.46
CA ASP A 117 -6.76 -0.56 8.54
C ASP A 117 -7.30 -2.00 8.35
N PRO A 118 -8.58 -2.25 8.68
CA PRO A 118 -9.17 -3.58 8.58
C PRO A 118 -9.21 -4.20 7.17
N CYS A 119 -8.91 -3.43 6.11
CA CYS A 119 -8.77 -3.97 4.75
C CYS A 119 -7.55 -4.90 4.59
N TRP A 120 -6.56 -4.83 5.49
CA TRP A 120 -5.42 -5.73 5.45
C TRP A 120 -5.81 -7.17 5.83
N PRO A 121 -5.32 -8.19 5.12
CA PRO A 121 -5.69 -9.59 5.34
C PRO A 121 -4.96 -10.21 6.55
N ALA A 122 -5.40 -9.91 7.77
CA ALA A 122 -4.80 -10.50 8.98
C ALA A 122 -4.88 -12.04 9.02
N ARG A 123 -5.99 -12.63 8.56
CA ARG A 123 -6.21 -14.08 8.60
C ARG A 123 -5.51 -14.79 7.44
N HIS A 124 -4.78 -15.88 7.71
CA HIS A 124 -4.04 -16.66 6.71
C HIS A 124 -4.89 -17.05 5.47
N GLY A 125 -6.15 -17.46 5.65
CA GLY A 125 -7.05 -17.82 4.55
C GLY A 125 -7.48 -16.66 3.63
N ARG A 126 -7.15 -15.42 3.98
CA ARG A 126 -7.43 -14.20 3.20
C ARG A 126 -6.21 -13.68 2.44
N ARG A 127 -5.03 -14.32 2.58
CA ARG A 127 -3.75 -13.87 2.01
C ARG A 127 -3.52 -14.40 0.59
N LEU A 128 -4.43 -14.07 -0.34
CA LEU A 128 -4.18 -14.23 -1.77
C LEU A 128 -3.72 -12.88 -2.34
N TRP A 129 -2.41 -12.72 -2.49
CA TRP A 129 -1.81 -11.54 -3.06
C TRP A 129 -1.78 -11.65 -4.58
N PHE A 130 -2.09 -10.57 -5.27
CA PHE A 130 -2.04 -10.52 -6.73
C PHE A 130 -1.77 -9.10 -7.25
N ARG A 131 -1.26 -9.02 -8.47
CA ARG A 131 -0.94 -7.76 -9.16
C ARG A 131 -0.93 -7.91 -10.66
N LEU A 132 -0.94 -6.79 -11.38
CA LEU A 132 -0.61 -6.78 -12.80
C LEU A 132 0.87 -7.14 -12.99
N PRO A 133 1.22 -7.91 -14.04
CA PRO A 133 2.61 -8.20 -14.34
C PRO A 133 3.31 -6.89 -14.74
N PRO A 134 4.60 -6.72 -14.39
CA PRO A 134 5.34 -5.54 -14.79
C PRO A 134 5.41 -5.48 -16.33
N PRO A 135 5.35 -4.27 -16.93
CA PRO A 135 5.41 -4.08 -18.36
C PRO A 135 6.79 -4.54 -18.85
N ALA A 136 6.80 -5.19 -20.01
CA ALA A 136 7.95 -5.96 -20.48
C ALA A 136 9.25 -5.16 -20.74
N ARG A 137 9.31 -3.84 -20.49
CA ARG A 137 10.51 -3.01 -20.74
C ARG A 137 10.64 -1.81 -19.77
N ARG A 138 11.86 -1.64 -19.24
CA ARG A 138 12.45 -0.45 -18.58
C ARG A 138 12.10 -0.12 -17.12
N ILE A 139 11.22 -0.85 -16.45
CA ILE A 139 10.94 -0.63 -15.02
C ILE A 139 11.33 -1.90 -14.26
N PRO A 140 12.18 -1.83 -13.21
CA PRO A 140 12.49 -2.97 -12.39
C PRO A 140 11.21 -3.62 -11.85
N HIS A 141 11.18 -4.94 -11.82
CA HIS A 141 10.11 -5.72 -11.21
C HIS A 141 9.84 -5.31 -9.75
N ASP A 142 10.87 -4.71 -9.13
CA ASP A 142 10.92 -4.30 -7.74
C ASP A 142 10.99 -2.77 -7.59
N ASP A 143 10.32 -2.02 -8.47
CA ASP A 143 10.21 -0.55 -8.42
C ASP A 143 9.85 -0.03 -7.00
N GLN A 144 9.03 -0.79 -6.28
CA GLN A 144 8.65 -0.51 -4.90
C GLN A 144 9.78 -0.77 -3.88
N ILE A 145 10.63 -1.79 -4.10
CA ILE A 145 11.84 -2.03 -3.30
C ILE A 145 12.89 -0.96 -3.58
N ALA A 146 12.98 -0.47 -4.83
CA ALA A 146 13.85 0.65 -5.16
C ALA A 146 13.47 1.94 -4.41
N VAL A 147 12.18 2.15 -4.13
CA VAL A 147 11.73 3.26 -3.26
C VAL A 147 12.17 3.06 -1.81
N LEU A 148 12.09 1.84 -1.28
CA LEU A 148 12.57 1.50 0.07
C LEU A 148 14.08 1.69 0.19
N GLY A 149 14.86 1.18 -0.77
CA GLY A 149 16.31 1.37 -0.77
C GLY A 149 16.74 2.82 -0.90
N ARG A 150 15.94 3.68 -1.56
CA ARG A 150 16.20 5.13 -1.58
C ARG A 150 15.88 5.79 -0.24
N LEU A 151 14.79 5.42 0.40
CA LEU A 151 14.43 5.94 1.72
C LEU A 151 15.54 5.62 2.73
N ASP A 152 15.97 4.36 2.76
CA ASP A 152 17.08 3.88 3.58
C ASP A 152 18.38 4.65 3.29
N ALA A 153 18.73 4.86 2.02
CA ALA A 153 19.96 5.58 1.66
C ALA A 153 19.96 7.08 2.03
N HIS A 154 18.80 7.74 2.08
CA HIS A 154 18.72 9.19 2.36
C HIS A 154 18.39 9.50 3.82
N ARG A 155 17.58 8.65 4.47
CA ARG A 155 17.17 8.78 5.87
C ARG A 155 17.37 7.45 6.59
N PRO A 156 18.61 6.94 6.67
CA PRO A 156 18.90 5.64 7.26
C PRO A 156 18.43 5.59 8.71
N ASP A 157 18.79 6.58 9.54
CA ASP A 157 18.41 6.61 10.95
C ASP A 157 16.88 6.63 11.16
N GLU A 158 16.13 7.43 10.40
CA GLU A 158 14.66 7.49 10.54
C GLU A 158 13.99 6.18 10.09
N PHE A 159 14.54 5.55 9.06
CA PHE A 159 14.03 4.28 8.54
C PHE A 159 14.39 3.11 9.47
N GLU A 160 15.63 3.06 9.95
CA GLU A 160 16.11 2.11 10.95
C GLU A 160 15.31 2.25 12.24
N ASP A 161 15.08 3.47 12.74
CA ASP A 161 14.24 3.74 13.91
C ASP A 161 12.82 3.21 13.73
N PHE A 162 12.22 3.41 12.55
CA PHE A 162 10.89 2.88 12.23
C PHE A 162 10.86 1.34 12.21
N VAL A 163 11.88 0.72 11.60
CA VAL A 163 12.02 -0.74 11.47
C VAL A 163 12.29 -1.37 12.84
N ALA A 164 13.12 -0.74 13.67
CA ALA A 164 13.52 -1.19 15.00
C ALA A 164 12.54 -0.80 16.13
N ALA A 165 11.53 0.03 15.83
CA ALA A 165 10.65 0.58 16.85
C ALA A 165 9.96 -0.49 17.71
N VAL A 166 10.14 -0.38 19.03
CA VAL A 166 9.43 -1.21 20.02
C VAL A 166 7.95 -0.81 20.12
N ASP A 167 7.65 0.51 20.15
CA ASP A 167 6.28 1.02 20.09
C ASP A 167 5.81 1.13 18.63
N ARG A 168 5.29 0.01 18.11
CA ARG A 168 4.80 -0.10 16.73
C ARG A 168 3.66 0.88 16.44
N ARG A 169 2.75 1.10 17.39
CA ARG A 169 1.62 2.03 17.19
C ARG A 169 2.10 3.45 16.98
N ARG A 170 3.09 3.89 17.75
CA ARG A 170 3.71 5.20 17.57
C ARG A 170 4.54 5.27 16.29
N ALA A 171 5.26 4.22 15.92
CA ALA A 171 6.03 4.21 14.67
C ALA A 171 5.15 4.48 13.44
N TRP A 172 3.94 3.93 13.40
CA TRP A 172 2.99 4.14 12.30
C TRP A 172 2.42 5.55 12.19
N THR A 173 2.54 6.39 13.22
CA THR A 173 2.10 7.80 13.17
C THR A 173 3.19 8.77 12.72
N THR A 174 4.43 8.29 12.53
CA THR A 174 5.54 9.09 12.01
C THR A 174 5.40 9.36 10.51
N PRO A 175 6.10 10.37 9.95
CA PRO A 175 6.16 10.58 8.50
C PRO A 175 6.61 9.33 7.72
N VAL A 176 7.61 8.61 8.23
CA VAL A 176 8.07 7.33 7.65
C VAL A 176 6.95 6.29 7.69
N GLY A 177 6.26 6.15 8.83
CA GLY A 177 5.14 5.20 8.97
C GLY A 177 3.99 5.47 8.00
N HIS A 178 3.57 6.73 7.85
CA HIS A 178 2.55 7.12 6.87
C HIS A 178 2.99 6.84 5.44
N PHE A 179 4.25 7.11 5.11
CA PHE A 179 4.80 6.81 3.80
C PHE A 179 4.88 5.31 3.53
N VAL A 180 5.32 4.50 4.49
CA VAL A 180 5.33 3.03 4.38
C VAL A 180 3.92 2.50 4.24
N ALA A 181 2.94 3.02 4.99
CA ALA A 181 1.53 2.64 4.84
C ALA A 181 0.99 2.95 3.43
N TRP A 182 1.28 4.15 2.89
CA TRP A 182 1.00 4.47 1.50
C TRP A 182 1.73 3.52 0.55
N LEU A 183 3.02 3.27 0.80
CA LEU A 183 3.88 2.44 -0.04
C LEU A 183 3.44 0.98 -0.04
N LEU A 184 2.71 0.50 0.96
CA LEU A 184 2.18 -0.87 1.01
C LEU A 184 0.73 -0.99 0.54
N ARG A 185 -0.14 -0.01 0.82
CA ARG A 185 -1.57 -0.07 0.45
C ARG A 185 -1.97 0.63 -0.85
N GLY A 186 -1.36 1.78 -1.13
CA GLY A 186 -1.83 2.69 -2.16
C GLY A 186 -2.92 3.61 -1.61
N GLN A 187 -3.02 4.79 -2.24
CA GLN A 187 -3.66 6.01 -1.76
C GLN A 187 -3.16 6.50 -0.38
N PRO A 188 -2.80 7.79 -0.25
CA PRO A 188 -2.57 8.38 1.06
C PRO A 188 -3.85 8.20 1.85
N GLY A 189 -3.76 7.66 3.07
CA GLY A 189 -4.84 7.84 4.02
C GLY A 189 -5.08 9.35 4.11
N GLN A 190 -6.25 9.82 3.68
CA GLN A 190 -6.62 11.18 4.04
C GLN A 190 -6.48 11.27 5.57
N PRO A 191 -5.77 12.28 6.09
CA PRO A 191 -5.87 12.59 7.51
C PRO A 191 -7.37 12.71 7.79
N ARG A 192 -7.90 11.87 8.68
CA ARG A 192 -9.28 12.02 9.14
C ARG A 192 -9.44 13.48 9.58
N GLU A 193 -10.40 14.16 8.98
CA GLU A 193 -10.71 15.57 9.16
C GLU A 193 -10.62 16.00 10.63
N GLY A 194 -9.54 16.72 10.96
CA GLY A 194 -9.57 17.78 11.96
C GLY A 194 -10.24 19.00 11.34
N SER A 195 -11.55 18.92 11.13
CA SER A 195 -12.38 20.06 10.73
C SER A 195 -12.28 21.15 11.80
N ARG A 196 -11.49 22.19 11.50
CA ARG A 196 -11.77 23.60 11.83
C ARG A 196 -10.65 24.50 11.31
N THR A 197 -10.84 25.01 10.10
CA THR A 197 -10.36 26.35 9.74
C THR A 197 -11.40 27.34 10.26
N PRO A 198 -11.06 28.33 11.11
CA PRO A 198 -11.89 29.52 11.21
C PRO A 198 -11.55 30.41 10.02
N THR A 199 -12.44 30.41 9.03
CA THR A 199 -12.46 31.40 7.95
C THR A 199 -12.79 32.76 8.56
N ASN A 200 -11.78 33.61 8.79
CA ASN A 200 -12.01 35.00 9.12
C ASN A 200 -11.98 35.82 7.84
N THR A 201 -13.09 35.80 7.10
CA THR A 201 -13.31 36.71 5.98
C THR A 201 -13.78 38.04 6.55
N LYS A 202 -12.89 39.03 6.62
CA LYS A 202 -13.28 40.43 6.81
C LYS A 202 -12.80 41.22 5.59
N VAL A 203 -13.72 41.45 4.65
CA VAL A 203 -13.56 42.39 3.54
C VAL A 203 -14.73 43.37 3.65
N THR A 204 -14.47 44.47 4.36
CA THR A 204 -14.52 45.89 3.93
C THR A 204 -15.88 46.39 3.48
N ASN A 205 -16.32 47.49 4.09
CA ASN A 205 -17.01 48.55 3.36
C ASN A 205 -16.42 49.89 3.77
N SER A 206 -15.61 50.44 2.88
CA SER A 206 -15.40 51.88 2.77
C SER A 206 -16.61 52.42 2.00
N THR A 207 -17.26 53.44 2.55
CA THR A 207 -18.17 54.29 1.77
C THR A 207 -17.82 55.72 2.12
N SER A 208 -17.17 56.39 1.17
CA SER A 208 -16.99 57.83 1.17
C SER A 208 -18.27 58.50 0.69
N SER A 209 -18.75 59.48 1.44
CA SER A 209 -19.41 60.70 0.95
C SER A 209 -19.30 61.75 2.05
#